data_AF-A0A2E0QPU6-F1
#
_entry.id   AF-A0A2E0QPU6-F1
#
_cell.length_a   1.000
_cell.length_b   1.000
_cell.length_c   1.000
_cell.angle_alpha   90.00
_cell.angle_beta   90.00
_cell.angle_gamma   90.00
#
_symmetry.space_group_name_H-M   'P 1'
#
loop_
_entity.id
_entity.type
_entity.pdbx_description
1 polymer ?
#
loop_
_entity_poly.entity_id
_entity_poly.type
_entity_poly.pdbx_seq_one_letter_code
_entity_poly.pdbx_strand_id
1 'polypeptide(L)'
;MRDKLRNFPLFSTVLLIAAIVQLLTSGMSWFGISALVIAAILFSVLFVHWLMKMLESKRAAKSNQTPIEPVNDLVSIVYFLSESREPSEATIRTCVSNAMGVDFDVSDPDSEYFVIQFTPPEAKGTAAEHINHFMVRIPQGLFAVLVSDKPYIDNPAQFAKDAIRDKRLRQAVESHEAWLSVDLMDDQSDIERVAAAYGTIGKIIASLAGPDCLAVYCPELQRCNEFDPALIESLASSDPLRLFDEPTFEPVIEISDDDPRMAAAVEEAIKRWPEFVSAFKRRDPDDVDRYIIKAEFSEGSKSEFMWVSVSEINSEVIRGTLMNDPHELLDVHRGANVTIPMDRLNDWIYPGRDGSHIGGFTLDVLAGDD
;
A
#
# COMPACT_ATOMS: atom_id res chain seq x y z
N MET A 1 -15.65 12.85 -21.62
CA MET A 1 -15.83 13.04 -23.09
C MET A 1 -15.68 14.50 -23.54
N ARG A 2 -15.97 15.50 -22.68
CA ARG A 2 -15.86 16.94 -22.99
C ARG A 2 -14.43 17.44 -23.27
N ASP A 3 -13.40 16.96 -22.58
CA ASP A 3 -12.02 17.47 -22.79
C ASP A 3 -11.35 17.00 -24.09
N LYS A 4 -11.78 15.87 -24.67
CA LYS A 4 -11.17 15.30 -25.89
C LYS A 4 -11.46 16.12 -27.16
N LEU A 5 -12.52 16.92 -27.15
CA LEU A 5 -12.95 17.73 -28.30
C LEU A 5 -12.27 19.10 -28.38
N ARG A 6 -11.60 19.55 -27.31
CA ARG A 6 -11.09 20.92 -27.19
C ARG A 6 -9.92 21.23 -28.14
N ASN A 7 -9.21 20.20 -28.62
CA ASN A 7 -8.04 20.35 -29.51
C ASN A 7 -8.23 19.73 -30.91
N PHE A 8 -9.43 19.26 -31.26
CA PHE A 8 -9.69 18.72 -32.61
C PHE A 8 -9.54 19.84 -33.66
N PRO A 9 -8.96 19.60 -34.86
CA PRO A 9 -8.66 20.65 -35.83
C PRO A 9 -9.91 21.12 -36.59
N LEU A 10 -10.93 21.59 -35.86
CA LEU A 10 -12.26 22.00 -36.32
C LEU A 10 -12.21 22.96 -37.51
N PHE A 11 -11.28 23.92 -37.49
CA PHE A 11 -11.12 24.89 -38.57
C PHE A 11 -10.76 24.23 -39.91
N SER A 12 -9.85 23.26 -39.90
CA SER A 12 -9.46 22.52 -41.11
C SER A 12 -10.56 21.59 -41.62
N THR A 13 -11.35 21.01 -40.71
CA THR A 13 -12.54 20.22 -41.06
C THR A 13 -13.59 21.08 -41.74
N VAL A 14 -13.85 22.29 -41.22
CA VAL A 14 -14.79 23.24 -41.81
C VAL A 14 -14.32 23.69 -43.20
N LEU A 15 -13.02 23.97 -43.38
CA LEU A 15 -12.44 24.30 -44.68
C LEU A 15 -12.57 23.15 -45.70
N LEU A 16 -12.31 21.91 -45.28
CA LEU A 16 -12.49 20.73 -46.13
C LEU A 16 -13.95 20.54 -46.54
N ILE A 17 -14.89 20.67 -45.59
CA ILE A 17 -16.33 20.58 -45.87
C ILE A 17 -16.77 21.69 -46.82
N ALA A 18 -16.31 22.93 -46.60
CA ALA A 18 -16.62 24.05 -47.48
C ALA A 18 -16.10 23.83 -48.91
N ALA A 19 -14.88 23.30 -49.07
CA ALA A 19 -14.33 22.96 -50.38
C ALA A 19 -15.12 21.85 -51.08
N ILE A 20 -15.56 20.82 -50.34
CA ILE A 20 -16.43 19.75 -50.87
C ILE A 20 -17.78 20.32 -51.32
N VAL A 21 -18.42 21.15 -50.50
CA VAL A 21 -19.72 21.77 -50.82
C VAL A 21 -19.59 22.71 -52.02
N GLN A 22 -18.50 23.49 -52.11
CA GLN A 22 -18.24 24.36 -53.26
C GLN A 22 -18.04 23.55 -54.54
N LEU A 23 -17.35 22.41 -54.50
CA LEU A 23 -17.17 21.52 -55.65
C LEU A 23 -18.51 20.91 -56.11
N LEU A 24 -19.38 20.54 -55.16
CA LEU A 24 -20.70 19.97 -55.44
C LEU A 24 -21.70 21.00 -56.00
N THR A 25 -21.59 22.26 -55.61
CA THR A 25 -22.53 23.33 -56.02
C THR A 25 -22.11 24.07 -57.27
N SER A 26 -20.80 24.23 -57.50
CA SER A 26 -20.25 25.07 -58.59
C SER A 26 -19.74 24.26 -59.78
N GLY A 27 -19.79 22.92 -59.70
CA GLY A 27 -19.25 22.02 -60.72
C GLY A 27 -17.73 21.89 -60.68
N MET A 28 -17.21 20.90 -61.42
CA MET A 28 -15.81 20.48 -61.38
C MET A 28 -14.89 21.45 -62.13
N SER A 29 -14.59 22.59 -61.51
CA SER A 29 -13.59 23.54 -62.00
C SER A 29 -12.18 23.16 -61.52
N TRP A 30 -11.16 23.44 -62.34
CA TRP A 30 -9.76 23.14 -61.99
C TRP A 30 -9.31 23.83 -60.68
N PHE A 31 -9.82 25.03 -60.43
CA PHE A 31 -9.61 25.76 -59.17
C PHE A 31 -10.27 25.07 -57.97
N GLY A 32 -11.49 24.56 -58.13
CA GLY A 32 -12.18 23.80 -57.09
C GLY A 32 -11.46 22.49 -56.74
N ILE A 33 -10.95 21.78 -57.74
CA ILE A 33 -10.16 20.54 -57.54
C ILE A 33 -8.88 20.86 -56.78
N SER A 34 -8.18 21.92 -57.18
CA SER A 34 -6.91 22.34 -56.54
C SER A 34 -7.14 22.79 -55.09
N ALA A 35 -8.20 23.54 -54.82
CA ALA A 35 -8.58 23.94 -53.46
C ALA A 35 -8.94 22.74 -52.59
N LEU A 36 -9.65 21.75 -53.14
CA LEU A 36 -9.98 20.51 -52.43
C LEU A 36 -8.73 19.69 -52.08
N VAL A 37 -7.77 19.55 -53.00
CA VAL A 37 -6.52 18.83 -52.76
C VAL A 37 -5.71 19.51 -51.67
N ILE A 38 -5.60 20.84 -51.69
CA ILE A 38 -4.89 21.61 -50.66
C ILE A 38 -5.58 21.45 -49.30
N ALA A 39 -6.91 21.58 -49.24
CA ALA A 39 -7.67 21.40 -48.01
C ALA A 39 -7.55 19.97 -47.45
N ALA A 40 -7.53 18.96 -48.32
CA ALA A 40 -7.35 17.57 -47.93
C ALA A 40 -5.96 17.31 -47.34
N ILE A 41 -4.90 17.82 -47.98
CA ILE A 41 -3.52 17.71 -47.47
C ILE A 41 -3.39 18.41 -46.12
N LEU A 42 -3.90 19.64 -45.99
CA LEU A 42 -3.89 20.38 -44.73
C LEU A 42 -4.64 19.64 -43.62
N PHE A 43 -5.82 19.11 -43.91
CA PHE A 43 -6.58 18.29 -42.97
C PHE A 43 -5.80 17.04 -42.58
N SER A 44 -5.22 16.29 -43.54
CA SER A 44 -4.43 15.10 -43.24
C SER A 44 -3.24 15.39 -42.33
N VAL A 45 -2.48 16.46 -42.59
CA VAL A 45 -1.33 16.83 -41.75
C VAL A 45 -1.77 17.20 -40.34
N LEU A 46 -2.80 18.05 -40.20
CA LEU A 46 -3.30 18.49 -38.89
C LEU A 46 -3.99 17.36 -38.13
N PHE A 47 -4.68 16.47 -38.83
CA PHE A 47 -5.33 15.30 -38.26
C PHE A 47 -4.29 14.28 -37.78
N VAL A 48 -3.24 14.01 -38.57
CA VAL A 48 -2.13 13.15 -38.14
C VAL A 48 -1.40 13.75 -36.94
N HIS A 49 -1.14 15.06 -36.94
CA HIS A 49 -0.52 15.73 -35.80
C HIS A 49 -1.41 15.66 -34.55
N TRP A 50 -2.72 15.88 -34.69
CA TRP A 50 -3.68 15.73 -33.60
C TRP A 50 -3.76 14.28 -33.10
N LEU A 51 -3.76 13.30 -34.00
CA LEU A 51 -3.79 11.87 -33.69
C LEU A 51 -2.50 11.44 -32.98
N MET A 52 -1.35 11.92 -33.43
CA MET A 52 -0.04 11.72 -32.78
C MET A 52 -0.06 12.33 -31.39
N LYS A 53 -0.52 13.56 -31.20
CA LYS A 53 -0.64 14.19 -29.88
C LYS A 53 -1.64 13.48 -28.96
N MET A 54 -2.69 12.88 -29.52
CA MET A 54 -3.65 12.06 -28.78
C MET A 54 -3.04 10.70 -28.38
N LEU A 55 -2.24 10.08 -29.28
CA LEU A 55 -1.52 8.85 -29.01
C LEU A 55 -0.36 9.08 -28.04
N GLU A 56 0.32 10.22 -28.12
CA GLU A 56 1.30 10.71 -27.15
C GLU A 56 0.66 11.05 -25.82
N SER A 57 -0.52 11.67 -25.79
CA SER A 57 -1.30 11.88 -24.56
C SER A 57 -1.73 10.56 -23.94
N LYS A 58 -2.14 9.56 -24.75
CA LYS A 58 -2.43 8.22 -24.26
C LYS A 58 -1.16 7.49 -23.81
N ARG A 59 -0.03 7.66 -24.51
CA ARG A 59 1.27 7.13 -24.11
C ARG A 59 1.77 7.81 -22.83
N ALA A 60 1.62 9.12 -22.68
CA ALA A 60 1.96 9.91 -21.51
C ALA A 60 1.03 9.60 -20.33
N ALA A 61 -0.27 9.38 -20.55
CA ALA A 61 -1.17 8.86 -19.51
C ALA A 61 -0.85 7.41 -19.13
N LYS A 62 -0.25 6.64 -20.04
CA LYS A 62 0.26 5.28 -19.83
C LYS A 62 1.76 5.23 -19.48
N SER A 63 2.43 6.39 -19.39
CA SER A 63 3.87 6.60 -19.15
C SER A 63 4.12 7.49 -17.93
N ASN A 64 3.09 8.20 -17.45
CA ASN A 64 2.94 8.69 -16.08
C ASN A 64 2.48 7.58 -15.14
N GLN A 65 2.06 6.42 -15.69
CA GLN A 65 2.46 5.16 -15.09
C GLN A 65 3.89 4.96 -15.58
N THR A 66 4.87 5.18 -14.70
CA THR A 66 6.25 4.76 -14.89
C THR A 66 6.23 3.42 -15.63
N PRO A 67 7.07 3.18 -16.66
CA PRO A 67 7.30 1.82 -17.08
C PRO A 67 7.89 1.13 -15.86
N ILE A 68 7.03 0.51 -15.06
CA ILE A 68 7.37 -0.68 -14.33
C ILE A 68 7.76 -1.60 -15.48
N GLU A 69 9.08 -1.69 -15.75
CA GLU A 69 9.62 -2.91 -16.36
C GLU A 69 8.86 -4.07 -15.71
N PRO A 70 8.38 -5.07 -16.44
CA PRO A 70 7.74 -6.21 -15.80
C PRO A 70 8.70 -6.65 -14.71
N VAL A 71 8.35 -6.34 -13.45
CA VAL A 71 9.03 -6.88 -12.29
C VAL A 71 8.85 -8.36 -12.57
N ASN A 72 9.94 -9.07 -12.88
CA ASN A 72 9.92 -10.52 -12.78
C ASN A 72 9.18 -10.79 -11.49
N ASP A 73 8.01 -11.44 -11.54
CA ASP A 73 7.14 -11.65 -10.39
C ASP A 73 7.96 -12.34 -9.30
N LEU A 74 8.63 -11.54 -8.47
CA LEU A 74 9.74 -12.00 -7.68
C LEU A 74 9.11 -12.71 -6.50
N VAL A 75 9.13 -14.04 -6.55
CA VAL A 75 8.66 -14.89 -5.48
C VAL A 75 9.61 -14.74 -4.29
N SER A 76 9.28 -13.77 -3.43
CA SER A 76 10.14 -13.27 -2.36
C SER A 76 9.32 -12.69 -1.22
N ILE A 77 9.86 -12.80 -0.01
CA ILE A 77 9.44 -12.02 1.15
C ILE A 77 10.68 -11.28 1.66
N VAL A 78 10.50 -10.01 2.01
CA VAL A 78 11.57 -9.10 2.41
C VAL A 78 11.27 -8.54 3.80
N TYR A 79 12.26 -8.50 4.67
CA TYR A 79 12.23 -7.65 5.86
C TYR A 79 12.93 -6.33 5.59
N PHE A 80 12.31 -5.24 6.02
CA PHE A 80 12.96 -3.96 6.22
C PHE A 80 13.54 -3.92 7.63
N LEU A 81 14.80 -3.52 7.75
CA LEU A 81 15.57 -3.59 8.98
C LEU A 81 16.00 -2.19 9.44
N SER A 82 15.99 -1.97 10.75
CA SER A 82 16.49 -0.72 11.36
C SER A 82 18.01 -0.60 11.33
N GLU A 83 18.72 -1.72 11.16
CA GLU A 83 20.18 -1.76 11.10
C GLU A 83 20.67 -2.89 10.17
N SER A 84 21.89 -2.74 9.65
CA SER A 84 22.51 -3.75 8.78
C SER A 84 22.88 -5.02 9.55
N ARG A 85 22.83 -6.15 8.85
CA ARG A 85 23.27 -7.46 9.35
C ARG A 85 24.43 -8.00 8.52
N GLU A 86 25.37 -8.64 9.20
CA GLU A 86 26.46 -9.39 8.56
C GLU A 86 26.37 -10.88 8.96
N PRO A 87 25.34 -11.61 8.49
CA PRO A 87 25.23 -13.02 8.83
C PRO A 87 26.35 -13.82 8.20
N SER A 88 26.84 -14.82 8.93
CA SER A 88 27.76 -15.80 8.39
C SER A 88 26.99 -16.93 7.70
N GLU A 89 27.65 -17.67 6.81
CA GLU A 89 27.10 -18.91 6.22
C GLU A 89 26.64 -19.91 7.30
N ALA A 90 27.37 -20.01 8.41
CA ALA A 90 26.99 -20.85 9.54
C ALA A 90 25.69 -20.38 10.21
N THR A 91 25.50 -19.07 10.34
CA THR A 91 24.26 -18.48 10.89
C THR A 91 23.07 -18.81 9.99
N ILE A 92 23.18 -18.57 8.68
CA ILE A 92 22.11 -18.89 7.73
C ILE A 92 21.79 -20.38 7.75
N ARG A 93 22.82 -21.24 7.75
CA ARG A 93 22.66 -22.69 7.85
C ARG A 93 21.90 -23.10 9.11
N THR A 94 22.23 -22.56 10.27
CA THR A 94 21.53 -22.86 11.52
C THR A 94 20.06 -22.42 11.46
N CYS A 95 19.77 -21.22 10.96
CA CYS A 95 18.40 -20.74 10.79
C CYS A 95 17.58 -21.65 9.86
N VAL A 96 18.11 -21.96 8.67
CA VAL A 96 17.44 -22.84 7.70
C VAL A 96 17.27 -24.26 8.26
N SER A 97 18.28 -24.80 8.94
CA SER A 97 18.22 -26.12 9.56
C SER A 97 17.11 -26.20 10.61
N ASN A 98 17.01 -25.19 11.48
CA ASN A 98 15.95 -25.10 12.49
C ASN A 98 14.56 -24.93 11.86
N ALA A 99 14.44 -24.13 10.80
CA ALA A 99 13.17 -23.86 10.13
C ALA A 99 12.64 -25.07 9.36
N MET A 100 13.54 -25.82 8.71
CA MET A 100 13.19 -26.85 7.73
C MET A 100 13.43 -28.27 8.23
N GLY A 101 14.11 -28.44 9.36
CA GLY A 101 14.53 -29.76 9.86
C GLY A 101 15.54 -30.45 8.94
N VAL A 102 16.34 -29.68 8.20
CA VAL A 102 17.34 -30.18 7.25
C VAL A 102 18.71 -30.20 7.93
N ASP A 103 19.42 -31.32 7.81
CA ASP A 103 20.81 -31.44 8.23
C ASP A 103 21.75 -31.11 7.05
N PHE A 104 22.82 -30.39 7.34
CA PHE A 104 23.78 -29.92 6.34
C PHE A 104 25.15 -30.51 6.67
N ASP A 105 25.56 -31.54 5.91
CA ASP A 105 26.89 -32.13 6.07
C ASP A 105 27.95 -31.25 5.40
N VAL A 106 28.55 -30.36 6.19
CA VAL A 106 29.63 -29.47 5.74
C VAL A 106 30.94 -30.20 5.45
N SER A 107 31.06 -31.47 5.81
CA SER A 107 32.25 -32.29 5.56
C SER A 107 32.21 -33.01 4.21
N ASP A 108 31.03 -33.12 3.61
CA ASP A 108 30.81 -33.74 2.31
C ASP A 108 30.68 -32.68 1.20
N PRO A 109 31.68 -32.52 0.31
CA PRO A 109 31.60 -31.58 -0.80
C PRO A 109 30.55 -31.97 -1.85
N ASP A 110 30.08 -33.23 -1.84
CA ASP A 110 29.07 -33.74 -2.76
C ASP A 110 27.66 -33.77 -2.11
N SER A 111 27.50 -33.13 -0.94
CA SER A 111 26.20 -33.02 -0.26
C SER A 111 25.15 -32.38 -1.16
N GLU A 112 23.99 -33.01 -1.26
CA GLU A 112 22.85 -32.51 -2.06
C GLU A 112 22.26 -31.21 -1.50
N TYR A 113 22.40 -31.00 -0.18
CA TYR A 113 21.90 -29.81 0.52
C TYR A 113 23.05 -28.98 1.06
N PHE A 114 22.99 -27.69 0.82
CA PHE A 114 24.05 -26.77 1.20
C PHE A 114 23.53 -25.35 1.42
N VAL A 115 24.32 -24.60 2.18
CA VAL A 115 24.27 -23.14 2.24
C VAL A 115 25.65 -22.65 1.91
N ILE A 116 25.77 -21.84 0.85
CA ILE A 116 27.05 -21.26 0.42
C ILE A 116 26.92 -19.77 0.21
N GLN A 117 27.90 -19.00 0.68
CA GLN A 117 28.02 -17.59 0.32
C GLN A 117 28.66 -17.46 -1.08
N PHE A 118 28.15 -16.56 -1.92
CA PHE A 118 28.75 -16.27 -3.22
C PHE A 118 28.73 -14.79 -3.54
N THR A 119 29.54 -14.38 -4.51
CA THR A 119 29.55 -13.02 -5.05
C THR A 119 29.19 -13.09 -6.53
N PRO A 120 28.08 -12.48 -6.98
CA PRO A 120 27.72 -12.47 -8.38
C PRO A 120 28.82 -11.83 -9.25
N PRO A 121 29.07 -12.32 -10.48
CA PRO A 121 30.10 -11.78 -11.36
C PRO A 121 29.95 -10.28 -11.66
N GLU A 122 28.71 -9.78 -11.70
CA GLU A 122 28.34 -8.40 -12.04
C GLU A 122 28.34 -7.44 -10.83
N ALA A 123 28.63 -7.92 -9.63
CA ALA A 123 28.52 -7.13 -8.40
C ALA A 123 29.64 -6.08 -8.21
N LYS A 124 30.75 -6.17 -8.96
CA LYS A 124 31.87 -5.22 -8.80
C LYS A 124 31.53 -3.84 -9.36
N GLY A 125 31.41 -2.84 -8.47
CA GLY A 125 31.14 -1.45 -8.85
C GLY A 125 29.67 -1.13 -9.17
N THR A 126 28.74 -2.00 -8.74
CA THR A 126 27.28 -1.80 -8.87
C THR A 126 26.61 -1.82 -7.50
N ALA A 127 25.31 -1.48 -7.43
CA ALA A 127 24.54 -1.56 -6.17
C ALA A 127 24.57 -2.95 -5.51
N ALA A 128 24.84 -4.01 -6.29
CA ALA A 128 24.97 -5.38 -5.80
C ALA A 128 26.25 -5.65 -4.98
N GLU A 129 27.21 -4.70 -4.92
CA GLU A 129 28.37 -4.78 -4.01
C GLU A 129 27.97 -4.73 -2.53
N HIS A 130 26.81 -4.13 -2.26
CA HIS A 130 26.23 -3.93 -0.94
C HIS A 130 25.32 -5.07 -0.49
N ILE A 131 25.32 -6.19 -1.23
CA ILE A 131 24.43 -7.32 -0.99
C ILE A 131 25.26 -8.58 -0.76
N ASN A 132 25.15 -9.14 0.43
CA ASN A 132 25.64 -10.47 0.75
C ASN A 132 24.64 -11.50 0.20
N HIS A 133 25.13 -12.40 -0.66
CA HIS A 133 24.32 -13.43 -1.28
C HIS A 133 24.63 -14.81 -0.69
N PHE A 134 23.59 -15.50 -0.24
CA PHE A 134 23.68 -16.88 0.21
C PHE A 134 22.76 -17.75 -0.65
N MET A 135 23.31 -18.79 -1.25
CA MET A 135 22.55 -19.79 -1.98
C MET A 135 22.20 -20.93 -1.03
N VAL A 136 20.93 -21.30 -0.98
CA VAL A 136 20.38 -22.32 -0.09
C VAL A 136 19.71 -23.40 -0.93
N ARG A 137 20.32 -24.58 -0.98
CA ARG A 137 19.74 -25.78 -1.62
C ARG A 137 19.22 -26.72 -0.54
N ILE A 138 17.92 -27.02 -0.61
CA ILE A 138 17.18 -27.90 0.32
C ILE A 138 16.22 -28.80 -0.46
N PRO A 139 15.58 -29.82 0.14
CA PRO A 139 14.67 -30.71 -0.59
C PRO A 139 13.55 -30.00 -1.34
N GLN A 140 13.10 -28.84 -0.84
CA GLN A 140 12.00 -28.06 -1.40
C GLN A 140 12.39 -27.21 -2.62
N GLY A 141 13.69 -27.00 -2.87
CA GLY A 141 14.15 -26.18 -3.99
C GLY A 141 15.45 -25.44 -3.74
N LEU A 142 15.78 -24.55 -4.69
CA LEU A 142 16.88 -23.59 -4.60
C LEU A 142 16.36 -22.19 -4.26
N PHE A 143 16.93 -21.60 -3.22
CA PHE A 143 16.57 -20.28 -2.72
C PHE A 143 17.81 -19.40 -2.56
N ALA A 144 17.61 -18.09 -2.61
CA ALA A 144 18.61 -17.11 -2.21
C ALA A 144 18.18 -16.46 -0.89
N VAL A 145 19.14 -16.26 0.02
CA VAL A 145 18.99 -15.30 1.12
C VAL A 145 19.89 -14.13 0.78
N LEU A 146 19.29 -12.95 0.62
CA LEU A 146 19.99 -11.72 0.27
C LEU A 146 19.95 -10.77 1.45
N VAL A 147 21.08 -10.13 1.75
CA VAL A 147 21.18 -9.20 2.88
C VAL A 147 21.92 -7.96 2.41
N SER A 148 21.28 -6.80 2.52
CA SER A 148 21.87 -5.53 2.13
C SER A 148 22.08 -4.59 3.31
N ASP A 149 23.20 -3.87 3.27
CA ASP A 149 23.52 -2.76 4.20
C ASP A 149 22.94 -1.41 3.74
N LYS A 150 22.04 -1.43 2.75
CA LYS A 150 21.36 -0.27 2.21
C LYS A 150 19.84 -0.44 2.27
N PRO A 151 19.07 0.66 2.25
CA PRO A 151 17.61 0.60 2.15
C PRO A 151 17.16 -0.14 0.89
N TYR A 152 16.02 -0.82 0.97
CA TYR A 152 15.42 -1.54 -0.15
C TYR A 152 14.85 -0.57 -1.19
N ILE A 153 14.36 0.57 -0.71
CA ILE A 153 13.72 1.61 -1.51
C ILE A 153 14.68 2.79 -1.62
N ASP A 154 14.83 3.32 -2.84
CA ASP A 154 15.55 4.57 -3.05
C ASP A 154 14.80 5.73 -2.39
N ASN A 155 15.51 6.48 -1.53
CA ASN A 155 14.96 7.59 -0.77
C ASN A 155 13.67 7.24 0.01
N PRO A 156 13.77 6.39 1.05
CA PRO A 156 12.62 5.89 1.80
C PRO A 156 11.73 7.00 2.37
N ALA A 157 12.34 8.09 2.86
CA ALA A 157 11.64 9.24 3.40
C ALA A 157 10.65 9.87 2.41
N GLN A 158 11.07 10.05 1.16
CA GLN A 158 10.20 10.63 0.14
C GLN A 158 9.12 9.64 -0.30
N PHE A 159 9.51 8.38 -0.52
CA PHE A 159 8.56 7.34 -0.93
C PHE A 159 7.45 7.17 0.10
N ALA A 160 7.81 7.04 1.37
CA ALA A 160 6.86 6.78 2.44
C ALA A 160 5.89 7.96 2.62
N LYS A 161 6.40 9.20 2.53
CA LYS A 161 5.56 10.41 2.55
C LYS A 161 4.54 10.47 1.41
N ASP A 162 4.92 10.04 0.21
CA ASP A 162 4.08 10.15 -0.97
C ASP A 162 3.10 8.98 -1.14
N ALA A 163 3.50 7.77 -0.70
CA ALA A 163 2.79 6.53 -1.00
C ALA A 163 2.09 5.89 0.21
N ILE A 164 2.48 6.22 1.45
CA ILE A 164 2.00 5.54 2.65
C ILE A 164 1.22 6.51 3.54
N ARG A 165 -0.09 6.25 3.69
CA ARG A 165 -0.98 7.06 4.54
C ARG A 165 -0.89 6.68 6.02
N ASP A 166 -0.74 5.39 6.31
CA ASP A 166 -0.61 4.90 7.69
C ASP A 166 0.72 5.37 8.30
N LYS A 167 0.63 6.19 9.34
CA LYS A 167 1.77 6.76 10.05
C LYS A 167 2.71 5.68 10.60
N ARG A 168 2.18 4.55 11.08
CA ARG A 168 3.01 3.48 11.65
C ARG A 168 3.88 2.83 10.58
N LEU A 169 3.22 2.31 9.53
CA LEU A 169 3.92 1.73 8.39
C LEU A 169 4.85 2.73 7.71
N ARG A 170 4.41 3.99 7.59
CA ARG A 170 5.24 5.07 7.05
C ARG A 170 6.52 5.20 7.86
N GLN A 171 6.45 5.30 9.19
CA GLN A 171 7.64 5.39 10.03
C GLN A 171 8.57 4.18 9.87
N ALA A 172 8.03 2.96 9.82
CA ALA A 172 8.80 1.74 9.59
C ALA A 172 9.55 1.78 8.24
N VAL A 173 8.90 2.26 7.18
CA VAL A 173 9.52 2.43 5.85
C VAL A 173 10.48 3.63 5.83
N GLU A 174 10.21 4.75 6.50
CA GLU A 174 11.11 5.90 6.52
C GLU A 174 12.43 5.60 7.24
N SER A 175 12.37 4.76 8.28
CA SER A 175 13.49 4.48 9.18
C SER A 175 14.32 3.25 8.82
N HIS A 176 13.93 2.48 7.79
CA HIS A 176 14.72 1.31 7.40
C HIS A 176 16.05 1.71 6.75
N GLU A 177 17.13 1.11 7.24
CA GLU A 177 18.50 1.36 6.77
C GLU A 177 19.05 0.18 5.97
N ALA A 178 18.44 -0.99 6.11
CA ALA A 178 18.89 -2.25 5.54
C ALA A 178 17.69 -3.15 5.17
N TRP A 179 17.96 -4.24 4.47
CA TRP A 179 16.94 -5.26 4.19
C TRP A 179 17.52 -6.66 4.11
N LEU A 180 16.66 -7.65 4.32
CA LEU A 180 16.94 -9.07 4.12
C LEU A 180 15.79 -9.70 3.34
N SER A 181 16.08 -10.50 2.31
CA SER A 181 15.07 -11.26 1.58
C SER A 181 15.36 -12.75 1.54
N VAL A 182 14.30 -13.51 1.29
CA VAL A 182 14.40 -14.91 0.88
C VAL A 182 13.66 -15.07 -0.44
N ASP A 183 14.37 -15.47 -1.48
CA ASP A 183 13.89 -15.48 -2.86
C ASP A 183 13.90 -16.90 -3.43
N LEU A 184 12.90 -17.25 -4.25
CA LEU A 184 12.94 -18.47 -5.05
C LEU A 184 13.87 -18.29 -6.27
N MET A 185 14.81 -19.22 -6.46
CA MET A 185 15.71 -19.23 -7.63
C MET A 185 15.27 -20.23 -8.71
N ASP A 186 14.40 -21.18 -8.38
CA ASP A 186 13.90 -22.18 -9.34
C ASP A 186 12.88 -21.60 -10.33
N ASP A 187 12.49 -22.38 -11.34
CA ASP A 187 11.51 -22.00 -12.36
C ASP A 187 10.13 -21.66 -11.74
N GLN A 188 9.62 -20.48 -12.10
CA GLN A 188 8.38 -19.88 -11.60
C GLN A 188 7.17 -20.16 -12.51
N SER A 189 7.30 -20.99 -13.54
CA SER A 189 6.23 -21.28 -14.49
C SER A 189 5.05 -22.09 -13.92
N ASP A 190 5.23 -22.74 -12.78
CA ASP A 190 4.24 -23.61 -12.12
C ASP A 190 3.67 -22.96 -10.86
N ILE A 191 2.40 -22.56 -10.91
CA ILE A 191 1.69 -21.84 -9.84
C ILE A 191 1.63 -22.66 -8.54
N GLU A 192 1.46 -23.98 -8.61
CA GLU A 192 1.39 -24.82 -7.41
C GLU A 192 2.76 -24.85 -6.70
N ARG A 193 3.85 -24.84 -7.48
CA ARG A 193 5.20 -24.71 -6.92
C ARG A 193 5.47 -23.34 -6.34
N VAL A 194 4.98 -22.27 -6.96
CA VAL A 194 5.09 -20.91 -6.42
C VAL A 194 4.40 -20.80 -5.05
N ALA A 195 3.19 -21.33 -4.92
CA ALA A 195 2.48 -21.36 -3.63
C ALA A 195 3.26 -22.18 -2.56
N ALA A 196 3.78 -23.35 -2.93
CA ALA A 196 4.61 -24.15 -2.03
C ALA A 196 5.96 -23.47 -1.67
N ALA A 197 6.52 -22.71 -2.61
CA ALA A 197 7.73 -21.93 -2.40
C ALA A 197 7.50 -20.83 -1.37
N TYR A 198 6.37 -20.12 -1.41
CA TYR A 198 6.01 -19.15 -0.38
C TYR A 198 5.94 -19.79 1.01
N GLY A 199 5.34 -20.97 1.15
CA GLY A 199 5.35 -21.71 2.43
C GLY A 199 6.76 -22.08 2.92
N THR A 200 7.73 -22.22 2.01
CA THR A 200 9.14 -22.46 2.35
C THR A 200 9.87 -21.16 2.71
N ILE A 201 9.72 -20.12 1.88
CA ILE A 201 10.23 -18.77 2.09
C ILE A 201 9.77 -18.23 3.45
N GLY A 202 8.47 -18.36 3.75
CA GLY A 202 7.87 -17.93 5.01
C GLY A 202 8.54 -18.55 6.24
N LYS A 203 8.80 -19.87 6.22
CA LYS A 203 9.50 -20.55 7.32
C LYS A 203 10.95 -20.10 7.47
N ILE A 204 11.67 -19.95 6.36
CA ILE A 204 13.06 -19.51 6.39
C ILE A 204 13.12 -18.07 6.92
N ILE A 205 12.32 -17.15 6.39
CA ILE A 205 12.33 -15.75 6.82
C ILE A 205 11.81 -15.58 8.26
N ALA A 206 10.85 -16.40 8.70
CA ALA A 206 10.43 -16.44 10.11
C ALA A 206 11.59 -16.78 11.05
N SER A 207 12.46 -17.72 10.67
CA SER A 207 13.65 -18.09 11.46
C SER A 207 14.77 -17.03 11.44
N LEU A 208 14.68 -16.07 10.53
CA LEU A 208 15.58 -14.93 10.39
C LEU A 208 15.00 -13.67 11.03
N ALA A 209 13.84 -13.72 11.67
CA ALA A 209 13.27 -12.59 12.37
C ALA A 209 14.15 -12.12 13.54
N GLY A 210 14.17 -10.82 13.79
CA GLY A 210 14.95 -10.20 14.86
C GLY A 210 14.28 -8.92 15.40
N PRO A 211 14.79 -8.35 16.51
CA PRO A 211 14.23 -7.13 17.11
C PRO A 211 14.40 -5.88 16.23
N ASP A 212 15.26 -5.95 15.22
CA ASP A 212 15.55 -4.92 14.22
C ASP A 212 14.62 -4.98 13.01
N CYS A 213 13.71 -5.97 12.92
CA CYS A 213 12.70 -6.01 11.86
C CYS A 213 11.66 -4.91 12.08
N LEU A 214 11.48 -4.04 11.07
CA LEU A 214 10.53 -2.92 11.09
C LEU A 214 9.27 -3.22 10.29
N ALA A 215 9.42 -3.89 9.14
CA ALA A 215 8.31 -4.23 8.27
C ALA A 215 8.61 -5.51 7.49
N VAL A 216 7.55 -6.17 7.03
CA VAL A 216 7.59 -7.28 6.08
C VAL A 216 6.95 -6.83 4.77
N TYR A 217 7.58 -7.12 3.65
CA TYR A 217 7.17 -6.70 2.31
C TYR A 217 7.14 -7.89 1.35
N CYS A 218 6.12 -7.95 0.50
CA CYS A 218 6.02 -8.90 -0.59
C CYS A 218 6.06 -8.13 -1.93
N PRO A 219 7.15 -8.26 -2.72
CA PRO A 219 7.29 -7.61 -4.01
C PRO A 219 6.21 -8.01 -5.02
N GLU A 220 5.81 -9.28 -5.07
CA GLU A 220 4.76 -9.75 -6.00
C GLU A 220 3.42 -9.07 -5.71
N LEU A 221 3.04 -8.99 -4.42
CA LEU A 221 1.78 -8.37 -4.01
C LEU A 221 1.85 -6.84 -3.96
N GLN A 222 3.06 -6.26 -3.96
CA GLN A 222 3.31 -4.85 -3.68
C GLN A 222 2.66 -4.41 -2.36
N ARG A 223 2.68 -5.29 -1.35
CA ARG A 223 2.08 -5.06 -0.03
C ARG A 223 3.13 -5.14 1.05
N CYS A 224 2.96 -4.29 2.06
CA CYS A 224 3.85 -4.18 3.19
C CYS A 224 3.03 -4.11 4.49
N ASN A 225 3.52 -4.75 5.54
CA ASN A 225 2.95 -4.68 6.88
C ASN A 225 4.05 -4.36 7.89
N GLU A 226 3.71 -3.60 8.93
CA GLU A 226 4.60 -3.38 10.07
C GLU A 226 4.94 -4.72 10.73
N PHE A 227 6.17 -4.87 11.20
CA PHE A 227 6.60 -6.09 11.82
C PHE A 227 6.14 -6.16 13.28
N ASP A 228 5.40 -7.22 13.61
CA ASP A 228 5.10 -7.62 14.99
C ASP A 228 5.62 -9.06 15.21
N PRO A 229 6.23 -9.39 16.36
CA PRO A 229 6.71 -10.74 16.64
C PRO A 229 5.65 -11.84 16.51
N ALA A 230 4.36 -11.54 16.70
CA ALA A 230 3.28 -12.50 16.48
C ALA A 230 3.14 -12.92 15.00
N LEU A 231 3.64 -12.12 14.05
CA LEU A 231 3.66 -12.46 12.63
C LEU A 231 4.58 -13.64 12.31
N ILE A 232 5.54 -13.97 13.17
CA ILE A 232 6.48 -15.08 12.96
C ILE A 232 5.71 -16.41 12.81
N GLU A 233 4.64 -16.62 13.58
CA GLU A 233 3.80 -17.82 13.47
C GLU A 233 3.03 -17.84 12.14
N SER A 234 2.52 -16.69 11.70
CA SER A 234 1.82 -16.54 10.41
C SER A 234 2.76 -16.79 9.22
N LEU A 235 3.97 -16.23 9.27
CA LEU A 235 5.03 -16.46 8.29
C LEU A 235 5.46 -17.92 8.22
N ALA A 236 5.56 -18.61 9.36
CA ALA A 236 5.91 -20.03 9.41
C ALA A 236 4.77 -20.99 9.02
N SER A 237 3.57 -20.46 8.74
CA SER A 237 2.40 -21.24 8.35
C SER A 237 2.53 -21.82 6.93
N SER A 238 1.53 -22.60 6.51
CA SER A 238 1.47 -23.11 5.13
C SER A 238 1.10 -22.05 4.09
N ASP A 239 0.56 -20.91 4.52
CA ASP A 239 0.07 -19.84 3.63
C ASP A 239 0.46 -18.46 4.19
N PRO A 240 1.76 -18.10 4.09
CA PRO A 240 2.26 -16.86 4.69
C PRO A 240 1.71 -15.61 4.00
N LEU A 241 1.26 -15.69 2.75
CA LEU A 241 0.77 -14.52 2.04
C LEU A 241 -0.50 -13.91 2.65
N ARG A 242 -1.27 -14.71 3.41
CA ARG A 242 -2.41 -14.19 4.19
C ARG A 242 -2.04 -13.10 5.17
N LEU A 243 -0.77 -13.03 5.58
CA LEU A 243 -0.32 -11.95 6.45
C LEU A 243 -0.53 -10.58 5.80
N PHE A 244 -0.60 -10.49 4.47
CA PHE A 244 -0.78 -9.24 3.72
C PHE A 244 -2.24 -8.94 3.34
N ASP A 245 -3.20 -9.80 3.74
CA ASP A 245 -4.62 -9.57 3.43
C ASP A 245 -5.17 -8.38 4.20
N GLU A 246 -4.73 -8.22 5.45
CA GLU A 246 -5.14 -7.16 6.36
C GLU A 246 -3.90 -6.50 6.98
N PRO A 247 -3.97 -5.21 7.36
CA PRO A 247 -2.92 -4.56 8.14
C PRO A 247 -2.67 -5.26 9.48
N THR A 248 -1.41 -5.28 9.93
CA THR A 248 -1.04 -5.82 11.25
C THR A 248 -1.66 -5.01 12.40
N PHE A 249 -1.75 -3.70 12.22
CA PHE A 249 -2.36 -2.77 13.15
C PHE A 249 -3.41 -1.92 12.44
N GLU A 250 -4.37 -1.40 13.21
CA GLU A 250 -5.32 -0.43 12.67
C GLU A 250 -4.56 0.83 12.18
N PRO A 251 -4.79 1.26 10.93
CA PRO A 251 -4.04 2.37 10.34
C PRO A 251 -4.17 3.67 11.15
N VAL A 252 -3.04 4.34 11.40
CA VAL A 252 -3.00 5.64 12.05
C VAL A 252 -2.90 6.71 10.97
N ILE A 253 -3.99 7.44 10.73
CA ILE A 253 -4.02 8.47 9.69
C ILE A 253 -3.73 9.83 10.29
N GLU A 254 -2.68 10.48 9.79
CA GLU A 254 -2.36 11.86 10.14
C GLU A 254 -3.21 12.82 9.29
N ILE A 255 -3.89 13.74 9.96
CA ILE A 255 -4.73 14.77 9.32
C ILE A 255 -4.14 16.12 9.70
N SER A 256 -4.09 17.05 8.76
CA SER A 256 -3.70 18.43 9.04
C SER A 256 -4.74 19.10 9.94
N ASP A 257 -4.30 19.76 11.01
CA ASP A 257 -5.16 20.53 11.93
C ASP A 257 -6.04 21.58 11.22
N ASP A 258 -5.62 22.03 10.03
CA ASP A 258 -6.29 23.06 9.26
C ASP A 258 -7.14 22.51 8.09
N ASP A 259 -7.46 21.21 8.01
CA ASP A 259 -8.33 20.69 6.94
C ASP A 259 -9.78 21.20 7.15
N PRO A 260 -10.29 22.11 6.29
CA PRO A 260 -11.62 22.68 6.46
C PRO A 260 -12.75 21.65 6.30
N ARG A 261 -12.51 20.55 5.57
CA ARG A 261 -13.48 19.47 5.40
C ARG A 261 -13.58 18.65 6.67
N MET A 262 -12.46 18.37 7.32
CA MET A 262 -12.44 17.68 8.60
C MET A 262 -13.12 18.52 9.69
N ALA A 263 -12.83 19.82 9.75
CA ALA A 263 -13.49 20.74 10.67
C ALA A 263 -15.02 20.78 10.46
N ALA A 264 -15.48 20.83 9.21
CA ALA A 264 -16.91 20.80 8.88
C ALA A 264 -17.59 19.47 9.26
N ALA A 265 -16.89 18.34 9.07
CA ALA A 265 -17.38 17.02 9.46
C ALA A 265 -17.56 16.90 10.98
N VAL A 266 -16.59 17.37 11.76
CA VAL A 266 -16.67 17.40 13.23
C VAL A 266 -17.81 18.32 13.70
N GLU A 267 -17.96 19.51 13.10
CA GLU A 267 -19.07 20.41 13.41
C GLU A 267 -20.43 19.75 13.17
N GLU A 268 -20.61 19.07 12.03
CA GLU A 268 -21.84 18.36 11.72
C GLU A 268 -22.09 17.18 12.68
N ALA A 269 -21.03 16.45 13.07
CA ALA A 269 -21.12 15.39 14.08
C ALA A 269 -21.61 15.93 15.43
N ILE A 270 -21.02 17.03 15.91
CA ILE A 270 -21.43 17.69 17.17
C ILE A 270 -22.88 18.20 17.07
N LYS A 271 -23.23 18.85 15.95
CA LYS A 271 -24.57 19.38 15.71
C LYS A 271 -25.64 18.28 15.70
N ARG A 272 -25.32 17.11 15.14
CA ARG A 272 -26.23 15.95 15.08
C ARG A 272 -26.10 15.02 16.29
N TRP A 273 -25.22 15.29 17.25
CA TRP A 273 -25.09 14.49 18.48
C TRP A 273 -26.42 14.16 19.20
N PRO A 274 -27.43 15.07 19.28
CA PRO A 274 -28.72 14.73 19.89
C PRO A 274 -29.45 13.54 19.23
N GLU A 275 -29.17 13.29 17.95
CA GLU A 275 -29.68 12.12 17.21
C GLU A 275 -29.08 10.83 17.77
N PHE A 276 -27.76 10.77 17.92
CA PHE A 276 -27.05 9.64 18.54
C PHE A 276 -27.56 9.37 19.95
N VAL A 277 -27.65 10.41 20.81
CA VAL A 277 -28.14 10.27 22.19
C VAL A 277 -29.56 9.70 22.22
N SER A 278 -30.41 10.17 21.30
CA SER A 278 -31.79 9.69 21.18
C SER A 278 -31.85 8.23 20.73
N ALA A 279 -31.00 7.82 19.80
CA ALA A 279 -30.88 6.44 19.34
C ALA A 279 -30.34 5.53 20.45
N PHE A 280 -29.26 5.94 21.12
CA PHE A 280 -28.63 5.22 22.21
C PHE A 280 -29.59 4.94 23.37
N LYS A 281 -30.48 5.88 23.72
CA LYS A 281 -31.50 5.69 24.75
C LYS A 281 -32.60 4.69 24.38
N ARG A 282 -32.79 4.44 23.08
CA ARG A 282 -33.80 3.51 22.54
C ARG A 282 -33.21 2.19 22.05
N ARG A 283 -31.89 2.01 22.18
CA ARG A 283 -31.18 0.84 21.67
C ARG A 283 -31.65 -0.43 22.37
N ASP A 284 -31.45 -1.55 21.68
CA ASP A 284 -31.51 -2.86 22.34
C ASP A 284 -30.36 -2.96 23.35
N PRO A 285 -30.59 -3.35 24.61
CA PRO A 285 -29.53 -3.60 25.57
C PRO A 285 -28.44 -4.56 25.07
N ASP A 286 -28.74 -5.41 24.08
CA ASP A 286 -27.76 -6.33 23.49
C ASP A 286 -26.89 -5.69 22.39
N ASP A 287 -27.19 -4.47 21.93
CA ASP A 287 -26.46 -3.73 20.87
C ASP A 287 -25.33 -2.82 21.41
N VAL A 288 -24.72 -3.14 22.56
CA VAL A 288 -23.80 -2.24 23.27
C VAL A 288 -22.56 -1.85 22.44
N ASP A 289 -22.05 -2.77 21.61
CA ASP A 289 -20.83 -2.54 20.81
C ASP A 289 -21.09 -1.86 19.47
N ARG A 290 -22.35 -1.53 19.16
CA ARG A 290 -22.74 -0.89 17.89
C ARG A 290 -22.86 0.63 17.98
N TYR A 291 -22.83 1.17 19.18
CA TYR A 291 -22.88 2.61 19.44
C TYR A 291 -21.50 3.08 19.85
N ILE A 292 -20.79 3.69 18.91
CA ILE A 292 -19.40 4.06 19.08
C ILE A 292 -19.21 5.55 18.86
N ILE A 293 -18.28 6.14 19.59
CA ILE A 293 -17.84 7.53 19.40
C ILE A 293 -16.36 7.55 19.06
N LYS A 294 -15.93 8.55 18.30
CA LYS A 294 -14.53 8.91 18.13
C LYS A 294 -14.24 10.10 19.03
N ALA A 295 -13.21 9.99 19.86
CA ALA A 295 -12.85 11.04 20.79
C ALA A 295 -11.35 11.31 20.80
N GLU A 296 -10.99 12.54 21.16
CA GLU A 296 -9.61 12.94 21.37
C GLU A 296 -9.06 12.41 22.70
N PHE A 297 -7.88 11.82 22.64
CA PHE A 297 -7.07 11.43 23.79
C PHE A 297 -5.72 12.13 23.69
N SER A 298 -5.26 12.71 24.81
CA SER A 298 -4.08 13.57 24.83
C SER A 298 -3.15 13.18 25.97
N GLU A 299 -1.86 13.03 25.69
CA GLU A 299 -0.80 12.81 26.68
C GLU A 299 0.39 13.75 26.37
N GLY A 300 0.63 14.73 27.24
CA GLY A 300 1.65 15.75 27.00
C GLY A 300 1.37 16.54 25.72
N SER A 301 2.25 16.42 24.73
CA SER A 301 2.11 17.06 23.42
C SER A 301 1.51 16.16 22.33
N LYS A 302 1.17 14.91 22.67
CA LYS A 302 0.62 13.93 21.73
C LYS A 302 -0.89 13.92 21.82
N SER A 303 -1.55 13.78 20.68
CA SER A 303 -3.00 13.63 20.59
C SER A 303 -3.36 12.57 19.56
N GLU A 304 -4.33 11.72 19.90
CA GLU A 304 -4.87 10.68 19.03
C GLU A 304 -6.40 10.66 19.10
N PHE A 305 -7.04 10.39 17.96
CA PHE A 305 -8.49 10.23 17.90
C PHE A 305 -8.86 8.75 17.77
N MET A 306 -9.48 8.20 18.81
CA MET A 306 -9.77 6.76 18.90
C MET A 306 -11.26 6.49 19.12
N TRP A 307 -11.70 5.31 18.69
CA TRP A 307 -13.06 4.80 18.84
C TRP A 307 -13.31 4.19 20.21
N VAL A 308 -14.49 4.44 20.75
CA VAL A 308 -14.92 4.02 22.07
C VAL A 308 -16.34 3.49 21.98
N SER A 309 -16.58 2.27 22.47
CA SER A 309 -17.93 1.73 22.60
C SER A 309 -18.63 2.36 23.78
N VAL A 310 -19.82 2.93 23.56
CA VAL A 310 -20.50 3.74 24.58
C VAL A 310 -21.31 2.86 25.52
N SER A 311 -21.05 2.97 26.82
CA SER A 311 -21.79 2.29 27.87
C SER A 311 -22.77 3.22 28.61
N GLU A 312 -22.40 4.48 28.80
CA GLU A 312 -23.20 5.48 29.51
C GLU A 312 -23.03 6.87 28.89
N ILE A 313 -24.12 7.64 28.81
CA ILE A 313 -24.11 9.05 28.41
C ILE A 313 -24.82 9.86 29.48
N ASN A 314 -24.16 10.88 30.01
CA ASN A 314 -24.79 11.91 30.83
C ASN A 314 -24.57 13.31 30.22
N SER A 315 -24.90 14.37 30.95
CA SER A 315 -24.84 15.75 30.43
C SER A 315 -23.42 16.31 30.28
N GLU A 316 -22.43 15.71 30.94
CA GLU A 316 -21.06 16.26 31.01
C GLU A 316 -20.03 15.32 30.37
N VAL A 317 -20.25 14.00 30.49
CA VAL A 317 -19.30 12.98 30.08
C VAL A 317 -19.98 11.81 29.37
N ILE A 318 -19.18 11.15 28.54
CA ILE A 318 -19.48 9.87 27.90
C ILE A 318 -18.56 8.82 28.53
N ARG A 319 -19.11 7.66 28.88
CA ARG A 319 -18.32 6.53 29.36
C ARG A 319 -18.42 5.37 28.40
N GLY A 320 -17.33 4.62 28.34
CA GLY A 320 -17.22 3.53 27.39
C GLY A 320 -15.95 2.72 27.54
N THR A 321 -15.72 1.86 26.56
CA THR A 321 -14.54 1.01 26.48
C THR A 321 -13.75 1.36 25.22
N LEU A 322 -12.44 1.64 25.37
CA LEU A 322 -11.57 1.98 24.24
C LEU A 322 -11.45 0.78 23.28
N MET A 323 -11.63 1.02 21.98
CA MET A 323 -11.67 -0.05 20.96
C MET A 323 -10.35 -0.23 20.21
N ASN A 324 -9.51 0.82 20.14
CA ASN A 324 -8.23 0.83 19.44
C ASN A 324 -7.06 0.58 20.39
N ASP A 325 -5.94 0.09 19.84
CA ASP A 325 -4.63 0.09 20.51
C ASP A 325 -3.92 1.43 20.23
N PRO A 326 -3.68 2.28 21.24
CA PRO A 326 -3.01 3.58 21.05
C PRO A 326 -1.64 3.43 20.41
N HIS A 327 -1.22 4.43 19.63
CA HIS A 327 0.08 4.41 18.96
C HIS A 327 1.20 5.03 19.80
N GLU A 328 0.98 6.23 20.33
CA GLU A 328 1.95 7.05 21.02
C GLU A 328 1.56 7.35 22.48
N LEU A 329 0.29 7.14 22.85
CA LEU A 329 -0.21 7.31 24.22
C LEU A 329 0.06 6.05 25.05
N LEU A 330 0.68 6.21 26.21
CA LEU A 330 1.10 5.12 27.10
C LEU A 330 0.14 4.96 28.31
N ASP A 331 -0.61 6.01 28.64
CA ASP A 331 -1.49 6.04 29.81
C ASP A 331 -2.83 5.32 29.61
N VAL A 332 -3.12 4.85 28.39
CA VAL A 332 -4.37 4.16 28.04
C VAL A 332 -4.07 2.94 27.16
N HIS A 333 -4.94 1.94 27.17
CA HIS A 333 -4.80 0.74 26.36
C HIS A 333 -6.18 0.27 25.87
N ARG A 334 -6.21 -0.54 24.81
CA ARG A 334 -7.44 -1.15 24.30
C ARG A 334 -8.17 -1.92 25.41
N GLY A 335 -9.49 -1.83 25.43
CA GLY A 335 -10.32 -2.44 26.47
C GLY A 335 -10.37 -1.66 27.79
N ALA A 336 -9.64 -0.56 27.93
CA ALA A 336 -9.73 0.29 29.12
C ALA A 336 -11.11 0.96 29.21
N ASN A 337 -11.64 1.05 30.42
CA ASN A 337 -12.83 1.86 30.71
C ASN A 337 -12.43 3.33 30.78
N VAL A 338 -13.03 4.15 29.93
CA VAL A 338 -12.69 5.56 29.76
C VAL A 338 -13.87 6.46 30.10
N THR A 339 -13.57 7.65 30.61
CA THR A 339 -14.55 8.72 30.81
C THR A 339 -14.10 9.93 30.01
N ILE A 340 -14.92 10.35 29.07
CA ILE A 340 -14.59 11.33 28.04
C ILE A 340 -15.46 12.57 28.24
N PRO A 341 -14.86 13.75 28.48
CA PRO A 341 -15.57 15.01 28.44
C PRO A 341 -16.25 15.25 27.09
N MET A 342 -17.44 15.82 27.09
CA MET A 342 -18.22 16.08 25.86
C MET A 342 -17.48 16.94 24.82
N ASP A 343 -16.58 17.82 25.23
CA ASP A 343 -15.80 18.69 24.34
C ASP A 343 -14.72 17.94 23.53
N ARG A 344 -14.41 16.69 23.91
CA ARG A 344 -13.50 15.81 23.16
C ARG A 344 -14.18 14.94 22.13
N LEU A 345 -15.52 15.03 22.00
CA LEU A 345 -16.27 14.31 20.98
C LEU A 345 -15.89 14.82 19.59
N ASN A 346 -15.42 13.91 18.74
CA ASN A 346 -15.00 14.22 17.38
C ASN A 346 -15.98 13.68 16.33
N ASP A 347 -16.45 12.44 16.51
CA ASP A 347 -17.41 11.79 15.61
C ASP A 347 -18.18 10.69 16.36
N TRP A 348 -19.17 10.09 15.71
CA TRP A 348 -19.95 8.98 16.25
C TRP A 348 -20.58 8.14 15.16
N ILE A 349 -20.86 6.87 15.46
CA ILE A 349 -21.53 5.94 14.55
C ILE A 349 -22.52 5.08 15.34
N TYR A 350 -23.71 4.88 14.77
CA TYR A 350 -24.67 3.90 15.27
C TYR A 350 -25.45 3.22 14.13
N PRO A 351 -26.05 2.04 14.35
CA PRO A 351 -26.77 1.31 13.31
C PRO A 351 -28.10 1.99 12.93
N GLY A 352 -28.29 2.17 11.63
CA GLY A 352 -29.56 2.52 11.00
C GLY A 352 -30.53 1.34 10.95
N ARG A 353 -31.81 1.64 10.70
CA ARG A 353 -32.89 0.62 10.70
C ARG A 353 -32.78 -0.41 9.58
N ASP A 354 -32.07 -0.08 8.53
CA ASP A 354 -31.86 -0.87 7.32
C ASP A 354 -30.49 -1.57 7.28
N GLY A 355 -29.74 -1.53 8.39
CA GLY A 355 -28.38 -2.06 8.46
C GLY A 355 -27.32 -1.11 7.90
N SER A 356 -27.68 0.09 7.45
CA SER A 356 -26.70 1.17 7.23
C SER A 356 -26.11 1.64 8.56
N HIS A 357 -25.04 2.43 8.50
CA HIS A 357 -24.58 3.21 9.64
C HIS A 357 -25.06 4.65 9.51
N ILE A 358 -25.31 5.29 10.64
CA ILE A 358 -25.61 6.72 10.74
C ILE A 358 -24.46 7.38 11.50
N GLY A 359 -23.97 8.50 10.99
CA GLY A 359 -22.79 9.19 11.52
C GLY A 359 -21.56 8.88 10.65
N GLY A 360 -20.37 8.92 11.25
CA GLY A 360 -19.11 8.64 10.53
C GLY A 360 -18.71 9.77 9.59
N PHE A 361 -19.05 11.01 9.93
CA PHE A 361 -18.83 12.18 9.08
C PHE A 361 -17.34 12.39 8.77
N THR A 362 -16.47 12.11 9.74
CA THR A 362 -15.01 12.21 9.57
C THR A 362 -14.48 11.06 8.72
N LEU A 363 -15.12 9.88 8.75
CA LEU A 363 -14.76 8.77 7.86
C LEU A 363 -15.09 9.08 6.40
N ASP A 364 -16.22 9.76 6.13
CA ASP A 364 -16.58 10.19 4.77
C ASP A 364 -15.52 11.12 4.17
N VAL A 365 -14.93 12.01 4.98
CA VAL A 365 -13.83 12.88 4.54
C VAL A 365 -12.59 12.04 4.21
N LEU A 366 -12.25 11.07 5.07
CA LEU A 366 -11.09 10.19 4.87
C LEU A 366 -11.25 9.26 3.64
N ALA A 367 -12.47 8.81 3.37
CA ALA A 367 -12.78 7.96 2.22
C ALA A 367 -12.89 8.75 0.89
N GLY A 368 -13.14 10.06 0.96
CA GLY A 368 -13.33 10.93 -0.21
C GLY A 368 -12.03 11.46 -0.85
N ASP A 369 -10.86 11.10 -0.32
CA ASP A 369 -9.54 11.53 -0.78
C ASP A 369 -8.90 10.59 -1.84
N ASP A 370 -9.72 9.88 -2.62
CA ASP A 370 -9.29 9.00 -3.72
C ASP A 370 -9.29 9.67 -5.11
#